data_AF-A0A2S0UN10-F1
#
_entry.id   AF-A0A2S0UN10-F1
#
_cell.length_a   1.000
_cell.length_b   1.000
_cell.length_c   1.000
_cell.angle_alpha   90.00
_cell.angle_beta   90.00
_cell.angle_gamma   90.00
#
_symmetry.space_group_name_H-M   'P 1'
#
loop_
_entity.id
_entity.type
_entity.pdbx_description
1 polymer ?
#
loop_
_entity_poly.entity_id
_entity_poly.type
_entity_poly.pdbx_seq_one_letter_code
_entity_poly.pdbx_strand_id
1 'polypeptide(L)'
;MMVIVTANAPPRLRGRLAAWLLEVRAGVYVGDYSARTRERIWGQVTAYIEQGDAVMVWKAPTDQGFDFATCGRNRRMPVDFDGLKLVSFFPEKPA
;
A
#
# COMPACT_ATOMS: atom_id res chain seq x y z
N MET A 1 -1.84 -13.98 -0.46
CA MET A 1 -1.40 -13.09 0.63
C MET A 1 -1.15 -11.68 0.12
N MET A 2 -1.57 -10.67 0.89
CA MET A 2 -1.32 -9.25 0.71
C MET A 2 -1.11 -8.54 2.05
N VAL A 3 -0.39 -7.41 2.02
CA VAL A 3 -0.14 -6.52 3.15
C VAL A 3 -0.45 -5.08 2.72
N ILE A 4 -1.17 -4.32 3.53
CA ILE A 4 -1.35 -2.88 3.35
C ILE A 4 -0.75 -2.17 4.56
N VAL A 5 0.15 -1.23 4.31
CA VAL A 5 0.64 -0.29 5.32
C VAL A 5 0.05 1.08 5.01
N THR A 6 -0.47 1.75 6.02
CA THR A 6 -0.97 3.12 5.92
C THR A 6 -0.30 4.01 6.97
N ALA A 7 -0.01 5.24 6.60
CA ALA A 7 0.49 6.29 7.49
C ALA A 7 -0.37 7.54 7.32
N ASN A 8 -0.68 8.21 8.44
CA ASN A 8 -1.56 9.38 8.48
C ASN A 8 -2.92 9.18 7.75
N ALA A 9 -3.43 7.95 7.75
CA ALA A 9 -4.70 7.61 7.11
C ALA A 9 -5.91 8.06 7.96
N PRO A 10 -6.97 8.59 7.33
CA PRO A 10 -8.19 8.98 8.03
C PRO A 10 -8.79 7.81 8.85
N PRO A 11 -9.37 8.06 10.05
CA PRO A 11 -9.99 7.00 10.86
C PRO A 11 -11.02 6.16 10.10
N ARG A 12 -11.77 6.78 9.17
CA ARG A 12 -12.74 6.11 8.31
C ARG A 12 -12.13 5.03 7.41
N LEU A 13 -10.91 5.26 6.89
CA LEU A 13 -10.21 4.29 6.06
C LEU A 13 -9.67 3.14 6.91
N ARG A 14 -9.12 3.44 8.09
CA ARG A 14 -8.65 2.42 9.04
C ARG A 14 -9.76 1.45 9.43
N GLY A 15 -10.91 1.97 9.85
CA GLY A 15 -12.08 1.15 10.17
C GLY A 15 -12.58 0.33 8.98
N ARG A 16 -12.49 0.86 7.76
CA ARG A 16 -12.87 0.13 6.54
C ARG A 16 -11.91 -1.02 6.22
N LEU A 17 -10.60 -0.80 6.35
CA LEU A 17 -9.60 -1.86 6.14
C LEU A 17 -9.74 -2.97 7.19
N ALA A 18 -9.99 -2.61 8.45
CA ALA A 18 -10.21 -3.56 9.53
C ALA A 18 -11.45 -4.46 9.34
N ALA A 19 -12.39 -4.09 8.47
CA ALA A 19 -13.54 -4.94 8.14
C ALA A 19 -13.18 -6.16 7.27
N TRP A 20 -12.02 -6.12 6.60
CA TRP A 20 -11.57 -7.17 5.67
C TRP A 20 -10.19 -7.75 6.02
N LEU A 21 -9.32 -6.95 6.61
CA LEU A 21 -7.94 -7.31 6.87
C LEU A 21 -7.68 -7.31 8.38
N LEU A 22 -6.76 -8.17 8.81
CA LEU A 22 -6.30 -8.19 10.19
C LEU A 22 -5.26 -7.08 10.40
N GLU A 23 -5.54 -6.14 11.30
CA GLU A 23 -4.58 -5.11 11.71
C GLU A 23 -3.62 -5.69 12.76
N VAL A 24 -2.42 -6.10 12.32
CA VAL A 24 -1.41 -6.75 13.18
C VAL A 24 -0.56 -5.74 13.96
N ARG A 25 -0.49 -4.50 13.47
CA ARG A 25 0.11 -3.32 14.10
C ARG A 25 -0.63 -2.09 13.60
N ALA A 26 -0.50 -0.96 14.30
CA ALA A 26 -1.10 0.30 13.90
C ALA A 26 -0.77 0.62 12.43
N GLY A 27 -1.80 0.66 11.59
CA GLY A 27 -1.67 0.94 10.16
C GLY A 27 -1.14 -0.22 9.31
N VAL A 28 -0.88 -1.41 9.87
CA VAL A 28 -0.38 -2.60 9.15
C VAL A 28 -1.46 -3.68 9.11
N TYR A 29 -1.96 -3.93 7.91
CA TYR A 29 -3.08 -4.82 7.63
C TYR A 29 -2.62 -6.01 6.80
N VAL A 30 -3.05 -7.23 7.16
CA VAL A 30 -2.69 -8.47 6.46
C VAL A 30 -3.96 -9.22 6.05
N GLY A 31 -3.95 -9.83 4.86
CA GLY A 31 -5.03 -10.70 4.40
C GLY A 31 -4.62 -11.61 3.25
N ASP A 32 -5.52 -12.53 2.87
CA ASP A 32 -5.34 -13.37 1.70
C ASP A 32 -6.58 -13.34 0.81
N TYR A 33 -6.44 -12.71 -0.35
CA TYR A 33 -7.55 -12.42 -1.26
C TYR A 33 -7.13 -12.58 -2.71
N SER A 34 -8.12 -12.84 -3.57
CA SER A 34 -7.94 -12.87 -5.02
C SER A 34 -7.55 -11.50 -5.58
N ALA A 35 -6.99 -11.48 -6.79
CA ALA A 35 -6.63 -10.25 -7.51
C ALA A 35 -7.80 -9.25 -7.60
N ARG A 36 -9.01 -9.75 -7.93
CA ARG A 36 -10.23 -8.95 -8.00
C ARG A 36 -10.56 -8.28 -6.67
N THR A 37 -10.50 -9.01 -5.57
CA THR A 37 -10.81 -8.45 -4.25
C THR A 37 -9.72 -7.48 -3.80
N ARG A 38 -8.44 -7.81 -4.01
CA ARG A 38 -7.30 -6.90 -3.78
C ARG A 38 -7.47 -5.58 -4.53
N GLU A 39 -7.84 -5.60 -5.80
CA GLU A 39 -8.06 -4.40 -6.61
C GLU A 39 -9.21 -3.53 -6.08
N ARG A 40 -10.30 -4.16 -5.60
CA ARG A 40 -11.40 -3.45 -4.93
C ARG A 40 -10.95 -2.80 -3.63
N ILE A 41 -10.18 -3.50 -2.80
CA ILE A 41 -9.62 -2.96 -1.56
C ILE A 41 -8.72 -1.78 -1.89
N TRP A 42 -7.83 -1.92 -2.87
CA TRP A 42 -6.91 -0.88 -3.30
C TRP A 42 -7.64 0.36 -3.82
N GLY A 43 -8.71 0.20 -4.60
CA GLY A 43 -9.54 1.31 -5.06
C GLY A 43 -10.16 2.12 -3.91
N GLN A 44 -10.47 1.49 -2.77
CA GLN A 44 -10.93 2.22 -1.60
C GLN A 44 -9.80 2.96 -0.88
N VAL A 45 -8.61 2.35 -0.80
CA VAL A 45 -7.44 3.01 -0.23
C VAL A 45 -7.13 4.28 -1.02
N THR A 46 -6.99 4.17 -2.34
CA THR A 46 -6.66 5.33 -3.20
C THR A 46 -7.72 6.42 -3.15
N ALA A 47 -9.01 6.06 -3.06
CA ALA A 47 -10.10 7.02 -2.97
C ALA A 47 -10.19 7.76 -1.63
N TYR A 48 -9.68 7.19 -0.53
CA TYR A 48 -9.92 7.69 0.83
C TYR A 48 -8.66 7.96 1.66
N ILE A 49 -7.45 7.88 1.08
CA ILE A 49 -6.19 8.11 1.80
C ILE A 49 -5.96 9.57 2.22
N GLU A 50 -6.65 10.52 1.56
CA GLU A 50 -6.56 11.96 1.83
C GLU A 50 -5.11 12.48 1.89
N GLN A 51 -4.67 12.99 3.05
CA GLN A 51 -3.33 13.53 3.26
C GLN A 51 -2.31 12.51 3.77
N GLY A 52 -2.73 11.25 3.90
CA GLY A 52 -1.87 10.15 4.28
C GLY A 52 -1.13 9.55 3.10
N ASP A 53 -0.50 8.42 3.37
CA ASP A 53 0.08 7.55 2.36
C ASP A 53 -0.17 6.08 2.67
N ALA A 54 -0.12 5.27 1.62
CA ALA A 54 -0.26 3.84 1.75
C ALA A 54 0.61 3.09 0.75
N VAL A 55 1.04 1.90 1.16
CA VAL A 55 1.63 0.89 0.27
C VAL A 55 0.87 -0.42 0.41
N MET A 56 0.56 -1.05 -0.72
CA MET A 56 0.03 -2.41 -0.77
C MET A 56 1.08 -3.31 -1.41
N VAL A 57 1.37 -4.44 -0.77
CA VAL A 57 2.24 -5.51 -1.27
C VAL A 57 1.41 -6.77 -1.45
N TRP A 58 1.63 -7.53 -2.51
CA TRP A 58 0.93 -8.79 -2.75
C TRP A 58 1.83 -9.81 -3.43
N LYS A 59 1.54 -11.09 -3.22
CA LYS A 59 2.23 -12.19 -3.93
C LYS A 59 2.00 -12.09 -5.44
N ALA A 60 3.07 -12.09 -6.23
CA ALA A 60 3.03 -11.98 -7.69
C ALA A 60 4.05 -12.92 -8.33
N PRO A 61 3.83 -13.38 -9.57
CA PRO A 61 4.79 -14.22 -10.29
C PRO A 61 5.92 -13.37 -10.92
N THR A 62 6.64 -12.64 -10.08
CA THR A 62 7.83 -11.84 -10.44
C THR A 62 9.06 -12.45 -9.78
N ASP A 63 10.26 -12.05 -10.20
CA ASP A 63 11.53 -12.54 -9.62
C ASP A 63 11.64 -12.24 -8.12
N GLN A 64 11.02 -11.14 -7.65
CA GLN A 64 10.97 -10.79 -6.23
C GLN A 64 9.93 -11.60 -5.44
N GLY A 65 9.05 -12.36 -6.11
CA GLY A 65 7.95 -13.12 -5.51
C GLY A 65 6.76 -12.27 -5.03
N PHE A 66 6.83 -10.95 -5.22
CA PHE A 66 5.78 -10.00 -4.89
C PHE A 66 5.79 -8.80 -5.85
N ASP A 67 4.69 -8.06 -5.82
CA ASP A 67 4.60 -6.74 -6.42
C ASP A 67 3.93 -5.78 -5.43
N PHE A 68 4.09 -4.48 -5.66
CA PHE A 68 3.56 -3.45 -4.79
C PHE A 68 3.12 -2.19 -5.53
N ALA A 69 2.24 -1.43 -4.86
CA ALA A 69 1.73 -0.15 -5.31
C ALA A 69 1.70 0.83 -4.14
N THR A 70 1.93 2.10 -4.42
CA THR A 70 1.91 3.19 -3.44
C THR A 70 0.87 4.24 -3.83
N CYS A 71 0.28 4.93 -2.86
CA CYS A 71 -0.53 6.13 -3.11
C CYS A 71 -0.36 7.16 -1.98
N GLY A 72 -0.83 8.37 -2.23
CA GLY A 72 -0.75 9.46 -1.27
C GLY A 72 0.62 10.13 -1.20
N ARG A 73 0.90 10.81 -0.09
CA ARG A 73 2.07 11.67 0.10
C ARG A 73 3.26 10.88 0.67
N ASN A 74 3.96 10.15 -0.19
CA ASN A 74 5.13 9.36 0.20
C ASN A 74 6.41 9.83 -0.50
N ARG A 75 7.54 9.79 0.22
CA ARG A 75 8.89 10.01 -0.33
C ARG A 75 9.54 8.72 -0.82
N ARG A 76 9.00 7.57 -0.44
CA ARG A 76 9.39 6.23 -0.90
C ARG A 76 8.51 5.85 -2.07
N MET A 77 8.98 6.11 -3.29
CA MET A 77 8.21 5.86 -4.51
C MET A 77 8.79 4.68 -5.29
N PRO A 78 7.93 3.87 -5.95
CA PRO A 78 8.38 2.80 -6.82
C PRO A 78 9.22 3.35 -7.98
N VAL A 79 10.32 2.67 -8.29
CA VAL A 79 11.16 2.95 -9.46
C VAL A 79 11.49 1.62 -10.15
N ASP A 80 11.53 1.63 -11.48
CA ASP A 80 12.08 0.51 -12.25
C ASP A 80 13.61 0.65 -12.29
N PHE A 81 14.30 -0.40 -11.89
CA PHE A 81 15.75 -0.49 -11.93
C PHE A 81 16.12 -1.83 -12.58
N ASP A 82 16.44 -1.78 -13.87
CA ASP A 82 16.76 -2.95 -14.70
C ASP A 82 15.69 -4.06 -14.64
N GLY A 83 14.40 -3.68 -14.71
CA GLY A 83 13.27 -4.61 -14.66
C GLY A 83 12.88 -5.05 -13.25
N LEU A 84 13.59 -4.60 -12.21
CA LEU A 84 13.19 -4.77 -10.82
C LEU A 84 12.46 -3.53 -10.32
N LYS A 85 11.26 -3.70 -9.80
CA LYS A 85 10.55 -2.64 -9.08
C LYS A 85 11.16 -2.48 -7.69
N LEU A 86 11.89 -1.39 -7.47
CA LEU A 86 12.53 -1.00 -6.21
C LEU A 86 11.90 0.27 -5.63
N VAL A 87 12.47 0.80 -4.55
CA VAL A 87 12.02 2.04 -3.90
C VAL A 87 13.12 3.08 -3.96
N SER A 88 12.82 4.22 -4.60
CA SER A 88 13.63 5.43 -4.48
C SER A 88 13.16 6.26 -3.29
N PHE A 89 14.11 6.78 -2.51
CA PHE A 89 13.81 7.66 -1.38
C PHE A 89 14.17 9.11 -1.72
N PHE A 90 13.14 9.90 -2.00
CA PHE A 90 13.30 11.30 -2.37
C PHE A 90 13.67 12.18 -1.16
N PRO A 91 14.44 13.26 -1.36
CA PRO A 91 14.71 14.26 -0.32
C PRO A 91 13.42 14.94 0.14
N GLU A 92 13.48 15.66 1.26
CA GLU A 92 12.37 16.53 1.66
C GLU A 92 12.20 17.65 0.64
N LYS A 93 10.95 17.96 0.28
CA LYS A 93 10.69 19.15 -0.51
C LYS A 93 11.04 20.37 0.36
N PRO A 94 11.76 21.36 -0.17
CA PRO A 94 11.94 22.64 0.52
C PRO A 94 10.56 23.20 0.90
N ALA A 95 10.48 23.82 2.08
CA ALA A 95 9.26 24.44 2.61
C ALA A 95 8.75 25.58 1.70
#